data_AF-A0A8S3ZH17-F1
#
_entry.id   AF-A0A8S3ZH17-F1
#
_cell.length_a   1.000
_cell.length_b   1.000
_cell.length_c   1.000
_cell.angle_alpha   90.00
_cell.angle_beta   90.00
_cell.angle_gamma   90.00
#
_symmetry.space_group_name_H-M   'P 1'
#
loop_
_entity.id
_entity.type
_entity.pdbx_description
1 polymer ?
#
loop_
_entity_poly.entity_id
_entity_poly.type
_entity_poly.pdbx_seq_one_letter_code
_entity_poly.pdbx_strand_id
1 'polypeptide(L)'
;MSTSEAQQEELEVLKSIYDGDEAFKQMSDSVFHYKYGEDGSQKSFIVEISWPSSYPEELPVINMELFYNKHVLPQVKEAIKSALLQQAGDLLGMSMTFSLFEWVKDNLDSFLSDQPETLVLPSVMKEEAVEDPLEKKERKEQLTKSQKRKIFDRFGATTDRPRGWNWVDIMKHLAQSGGQKIE
;
A
#
# COMPACT_ATOMS: atom_id res chain seq x y z
N MET A 1 -9.84 -19.26 32.10
CA MET A 1 -9.15 -19.25 30.80
C MET A 1 -7.83 -18.55 31.01
N SER A 2 -6.73 -19.20 30.69
CA SER A 2 -5.45 -18.48 30.54
C SER A 2 -5.55 -17.54 29.33
N THR A 3 -4.80 -16.44 29.33
CA THR A 3 -4.77 -15.50 28.19
C THR A 3 -4.39 -16.19 26.89
N SER A 4 -3.50 -17.19 26.96
CA SER A 4 -3.08 -18.01 25.82
C SER A 4 -4.20 -18.89 25.27
N GLU A 5 -5.05 -19.48 26.12
CA GLU A 5 -6.20 -20.27 25.66
C GLU A 5 -7.22 -19.37 24.96
N ALA A 6 -7.51 -18.19 25.52
CA ALA A 6 -8.43 -17.22 24.92
C ALA A 6 -7.94 -16.74 23.54
N GLN A 7 -6.63 -16.49 23.39
CA GLN A 7 -6.02 -16.14 22.11
C GLN A 7 -6.15 -17.26 21.08
N GLN A 8 -5.91 -18.50 21.49
CA GLN A 8 -5.99 -19.66 20.60
C GLN A 8 -7.44 -19.91 20.14
N GLU A 9 -8.40 -19.83 21.06
CA GLU A 9 -9.82 -19.94 20.74
C GLU A 9 -10.24 -18.84 19.75
N GLU A 10 -9.85 -17.58 19.98
CA GLU A 10 -10.15 -16.47 19.07
C GLU A 10 -9.49 -16.68 17.69
N LEU A 11 -8.25 -17.14 17.64
CA LEU A 11 -7.54 -17.41 16.40
C LEU A 11 -8.22 -18.50 15.56
N GLU A 12 -8.72 -19.56 16.18
CA GLU A 12 -9.46 -20.61 15.48
C GLU A 12 -10.79 -20.08 14.93
N VAL A 13 -11.48 -19.24 15.71
CA VAL A 13 -12.70 -18.56 15.27
C VAL A 13 -12.41 -17.64 14.07
N LEU A 14 -11.37 -16.80 14.13
CA LEU A 14 -10.99 -15.93 13.02
C LEU A 14 -10.64 -16.72 11.76
N LYS A 15 -9.88 -17.81 11.88
CA LYS A 15 -9.58 -18.70 10.76
C LYS A 15 -10.84 -19.27 10.14
N SER A 16 -11.83 -19.65 10.95
CA SER A 16 -13.10 -20.17 10.45
C SER A 16 -13.99 -19.10 9.81
N ILE A 17 -13.97 -17.87 10.33
CA ILE A 17 -14.78 -16.76 9.79
C ILE A 17 -14.22 -16.28 8.46
N TYR A 18 -12.90 -16.14 8.37
CA TYR A 18 -12.20 -15.60 7.20
C TYR A 18 -11.66 -16.71 6.27
N ASP A 19 -12.13 -17.95 6.42
CA ASP A 19 -11.75 -19.03 5.53
C ASP A 19 -12.22 -18.71 4.09
N GLY A 20 -11.25 -18.55 3.18
CA GLY A 20 -11.50 -18.15 1.80
C GLY A 20 -11.69 -16.63 1.58
N ASP A 21 -11.50 -15.78 2.59
CA ASP A 21 -11.45 -14.33 2.40
C ASP A 21 -10.03 -13.89 1.97
N GLU A 22 -9.89 -13.37 0.75
CA GLU A 22 -8.62 -12.87 0.22
C GLU A 22 -8.15 -11.56 0.89
N ALA A 23 -9.08 -10.82 1.52
CA ALA A 23 -8.79 -9.57 2.20
C ALA A 23 -8.08 -9.78 3.54
N PHE A 24 -8.33 -10.92 4.20
CA PHE A 24 -7.70 -11.28 5.47
C PHE A 24 -6.39 -12.05 5.23
N LYS A 25 -5.32 -11.60 5.86
CA LYS A 25 -4.02 -12.28 5.85
C LYS A 25 -3.50 -12.43 7.25
N GLN A 26 -3.32 -13.69 7.67
CA GLN A 26 -2.63 -14.01 8.90
C GLN A 26 -1.11 -14.00 8.64
N MET A 27 -0.39 -13.08 9.27
CA MET A 27 1.08 -13.02 9.18
C MET A 27 1.75 -13.92 10.23
N SER A 28 1.15 -14.01 11.41
CA SER A 28 1.56 -14.90 12.49
C SER A 28 0.38 -15.21 13.42
N ASP A 29 0.57 -16.05 14.43
CA ASP A 29 -0.50 -16.40 15.39
C ASP A 29 -0.95 -15.23 16.27
N SER A 30 -0.19 -14.14 16.29
CA SER A 30 -0.52 -12.93 17.02
C SER A 30 -0.61 -11.69 16.14
N VAL A 31 -0.46 -11.80 14.82
CA VAL A 31 -0.47 -10.63 13.89
C VAL A 31 -1.37 -10.91 12.69
N PHE A 32 -2.36 -10.04 12.52
CA PHE A 32 -3.41 -10.16 11.53
C PHE A 32 -3.51 -8.90 10.69
N HIS A 33 -3.62 -9.08 9.37
CA HIS A 33 -3.84 -8.00 8.40
C HIS A 33 -5.22 -8.15 7.80
N TYR A 34 -5.97 -7.06 7.77
CA TYR A 34 -7.21 -7.00 6.99
C TYR A 34 -7.13 -5.86 5.99
N LYS A 35 -7.39 -6.16 4.72
CA LYS A 35 -7.41 -5.20 3.62
C LYS A 35 -8.82 -4.68 3.40
N TYR A 36 -8.95 -3.36 3.36
CA TYR A 36 -10.18 -2.66 3.06
C TYR A 36 -10.07 -1.91 1.73
N GLY A 37 -11.21 -1.78 1.05
CA GLY A 37 -11.34 -1.06 -0.21
C GLY A 37 -11.06 -1.89 -1.47
N GLU A 38 -11.36 -1.31 -2.63
CA GLU A 38 -11.18 -1.96 -3.93
C GLU A 38 -9.71 -1.99 -4.38
N ASP A 39 -9.34 -3.06 -5.08
CA ASP A 39 -8.02 -3.24 -5.66
C ASP A 39 -7.67 -2.14 -6.66
N GLY A 40 -6.66 -1.34 -6.31
CA GLY A 40 -6.18 -0.22 -7.14
C GLY A 40 -6.83 1.13 -6.84
N SER A 41 -7.75 1.19 -5.87
CA SER A 41 -8.32 2.47 -5.40
C SER A 41 -7.38 3.17 -4.42
N GLN A 42 -7.34 4.50 -4.48
CA GLN A 42 -6.66 5.33 -3.46
C GLN A 42 -7.36 5.29 -2.10
N LYS A 43 -8.52 4.65 -2.01
CA LYS A 43 -9.28 4.43 -0.77
C LYS A 43 -9.03 3.04 -0.18
N SER A 44 -7.98 2.34 -0.61
CA SER A 44 -7.66 0.99 -0.13
C SER A 44 -6.59 1.02 0.95
N PHE A 45 -6.79 0.34 2.07
CA PHE A 45 -5.78 0.33 3.13
C PHE A 45 -5.79 -0.98 3.89
N ILE A 46 -4.70 -1.27 4.57
CA ILE A 46 -4.55 -2.49 5.38
C ILE A 46 -4.44 -2.07 6.84
N VAL A 47 -5.25 -2.69 7.69
CA VAL A 47 -5.13 -2.56 9.14
C VAL A 47 -4.34 -3.77 9.65
N GLU A 48 -3.27 -3.53 10.38
CA GLU A 48 -2.55 -4.56 11.12
C GLU A 48 -2.95 -4.51 12.59
N ILE A 49 -3.40 -5.64 13.12
CA ILE A 49 -3.69 -5.84 14.54
C ILE A 49 -2.72 -6.89 15.06
N SER A 50 -2.05 -6.56 16.17
CA SER A 50 -1.15 -7.47 16.86
C SER A 50 -1.52 -7.66 18.34
N TRP A 51 -1.45 -8.90 18.81
CA TRP A 51 -1.77 -9.28 20.17
C TRP A 51 -0.54 -9.22 21.08
N PRO A 52 -0.55 -8.38 22.13
CA PRO A 52 0.44 -8.48 23.20
C PRO A 52 0.25 -9.77 24.02
N SER A 53 1.25 -10.13 24.83
CA SER A 53 1.20 -11.30 25.71
C SER A 53 0.05 -11.28 26.73
N SER A 54 -0.43 -10.09 27.06
CA SER A 54 -1.51 -9.86 28.04
C SER A 54 -2.90 -9.71 27.39
N TYR A 55 -3.01 -9.82 26.06
CA TYR A 55 -4.31 -9.78 25.38
C TYR A 55 -5.15 -11.04 25.75
N PRO A 56 -6.47 -10.92 25.97
CA PRO A 56 -7.35 -9.76 25.75
C PRO A 56 -7.51 -8.81 26.96
N GLU A 57 -6.77 -9.02 28.06
CA GLU A 57 -6.81 -8.12 29.23
C GLU A 57 -6.16 -6.75 28.91
N GLU A 58 -5.24 -6.73 27.95
CA GLU A 58 -4.61 -5.52 27.42
C GLU A 58 -5.09 -5.22 26.00
N LEU A 59 -5.09 -3.93 25.64
CA LEU A 59 -5.46 -3.46 24.31
C LEU A 59 -4.53 -4.05 23.23
N PRO A 60 -5.06 -4.43 22.06
CA PRO A 60 -4.23 -4.84 20.95
C PRO A 60 -3.42 -3.67 20.40
N VAL A 61 -2.26 -3.98 19.81
CA VAL A 61 -1.41 -2.99 19.15
C VAL A 61 -1.86 -2.86 17.70
N ILE A 62 -2.36 -1.68 17.36
CA ILE A 62 -2.92 -1.36 16.04
C ILE A 62 -1.90 -0.55 15.24
N ASN A 63 -1.53 -1.08 14.07
CA ASN A 63 -0.56 -0.50 13.17
C ASN A 63 -1.19 -0.17 11.81
N MET A 64 -1.05 1.08 11.40
CA MET A 64 -1.53 1.63 10.12
C MET A 64 -0.39 2.13 9.23
N GLU A 65 0.87 1.97 9.67
CA GLU A 65 2.07 2.42 8.96
C GLU A 65 2.65 1.35 8.03
N LEU A 66 1.76 0.60 7.38
CA LEU A 66 2.15 -0.35 6.34
C LEU A 66 2.54 0.40 5.06
N PHE A 67 3.49 -0.15 4.30
CA PHE A 67 3.92 0.42 3.02
C PHE A 67 2.75 0.62 2.04
N TYR A 68 1.74 -0.26 2.10
CA TYR A 68 0.54 -0.15 1.29
C TYR A 68 -0.23 1.15 1.57
N ASN A 69 -0.29 1.57 2.83
CA ASN A 69 -1.07 2.74 3.30
C ASN A 69 -0.38 4.09 3.05
N LYS A 70 0.68 4.15 2.23
CA LYS A 70 1.42 5.40 1.94
C LYS A 70 0.57 6.49 1.31
N HIS A 71 -0.48 6.09 0.62
CA HIS A 71 -1.38 6.98 -0.09
C HIS A 71 -2.55 7.47 0.80
N VAL A 72 -2.71 6.89 2.00
CA VAL A 72 -3.68 7.31 3.00
C VAL A 72 -3.11 8.49 3.78
N LEU A 73 -3.93 9.53 3.95
CA LEU A 73 -3.53 10.72 4.69
C LEU A 73 -3.21 10.37 6.15
N PRO A 74 -2.14 10.94 6.74
CA PRO A 74 -1.79 10.71 8.15
C PRO A 74 -2.95 11.03 9.11
N GLN A 75 -3.72 12.09 8.84
CA GLN A 75 -4.90 12.46 9.62
C GLN A 75 -5.96 11.34 9.66
N VAL A 76 -6.20 10.67 8.53
CA VAL A 76 -7.15 9.56 8.43
C VAL A 76 -6.62 8.34 9.19
N LYS A 77 -5.31 8.05 9.08
CA LYS A 77 -4.69 6.96 9.85
C LYS A 77 -4.80 7.18 11.35
N GLU A 78 -4.53 8.40 11.82
CA GLU A 78 -4.65 8.78 13.22
C GLU A 78 -6.10 8.71 13.70
N ALA A 79 -7.05 9.17 12.90
CA ALA A 79 -8.48 9.06 13.19
C ALA A 79 -8.91 7.59 13.36
N ILE A 80 -8.60 6.73 12.39
CA ILE A 80 -8.89 5.27 12.44
C ILE A 80 -8.23 4.65 13.68
N LYS A 81 -6.95 4.94 13.92
CA LYS A 81 -6.22 4.40 15.08
C LYS A 81 -6.86 4.83 16.40
N SER A 82 -7.22 6.10 16.53
CA SER A 82 -7.84 6.63 17.75
C SER A 82 -9.21 6.01 18.01
N ALA A 83 -10.03 5.84 16.96
CA ALA A 83 -11.36 5.28 17.09
C ALA A 83 -11.32 3.77 17.37
N LEU A 84 -10.42 3.04 16.72
CA LEU A 84 -10.19 1.63 17.01
C LEU A 84 -9.70 1.40 18.45
N LEU A 85 -8.80 2.25 18.96
CA LEU A 85 -8.34 2.16 20.35
C LEU A 85 -9.47 2.45 21.34
N GLN A 86 -10.37 3.38 21.01
CA GLN A 86 -11.56 3.64 21.82
C GLN A 86 -12.49 2.42 21.84
N GLN A 87 -12.79 1.86 20.68
CA GLN A 87 -13.64 0.67 20.57
C GLN A 87 -13.04 -0.56 21.27
N ALA A 88 -11.72 -0.72 21.21
CA ALA A 88 -11.01 -1.77 21.93
C ALA A 88 -11.09 -1.58 23.46
N GLY A 89 -11.16 -0.34 23.94
CA GLY A 89 -11.37 -0.04 25.36
C GLY A 89 -12.70 -0.59 25.90
N ASP A 90 -13.76 -0.53 25.10
CA ASP A 90 -15.08 -1.04 25.48
C ASP A 90 -15.18 -2.57 25.43
N LEU A 91 -14.30 -3.23 24.66
CA LEU A 91 -14.26 -4.68 24.45
C LEU A 91 -13.17 -5.38 25.29
N LEU A 92 -12.59 -4.67 26.26
CA LEU A 92 -11.50 -5.20 27.08
C LEU A 92 -11.91 -6.48 27.82
N GLY A 93 -11.05 -7.49 27.80
CA GLY A 93 -11.31 -8.79 28.40
C GLY A 93 -12.15 -9.75 27.52
N MET A 94 -12.48 -9.35 26.29
CA MET A 94 -13.18 -10.19 25.30
C MET A 94 -12.39 -10.28 23.99
N SER A 95 -12.83 -11.16 23.08
CA SER A 95 -12.29 -11.25 21.72
C SER A 95 -12.66 -10.01 20.91
N MET A 96 -11.69 -9.15 20.60
CA MET A 96 -11.94 -7.85 19.98
C MET A 96 -11.69 -7.84 18.48
N THR A 97 -10.83 -8.73 17.95
CA THR A 97 -10.28 -8.56 16.59
C THR A 97 -11.34 -8.55 15.50
N PHE A 98 -12.25 -9.53 15.52
CA PHE A 98 -13.35 -9.61 14.57
C PHE A 98 -14.23 -8.35 14.65
N SER A 99 -14.59 -7.93 15.87
CA SER A 99 -15.39 -6.73 16.09
C SER A 99 -14.69 -5.46 15.62
N LEU A 100 -13.38 -5.34 15.84
CA LEU A 100 -12.60 -4.21 15.35
C LEU A 100 -12.56 -4.19 13.83
N PHE A 101 -12.42 -5.36 13.18
CA PHE A 101 -12.41 -5.42 11.73
C PHE A 101 -13.76 -5.08 11.10
N GLU A 102 -14.86 -5.60 11.65
CA GLU A 102 -16.22 -5.25 11.19
C GLU A 102 -16.53 -3.78 11.48
N TRP A 103 -16.10 -3.25 12.63
CA TRP A 103 -16.29 -1.83 12.94
C TRP A 103 -15.59 -0.91 11.93
N VAL A 104 -14.36 -1.24 11.53
CA VAL A 104 -13.66 -0.48 10.48
C VAL A 104 -14.43 -0.58 9.17
N LYS A 105 -14.92 -1.77 8.81
CA LYS A 105 -15.70 -2.03 7.60
C LYS A 105 -16.95 -1.14 7.52
N ASP A 106 -17.70 -1.05 8.62
CA ASP A 106 -18.91 -0.23 8.71
C ASP A 106 -18.63 1.28 8.67
N ASN A 107 -17.46 1.70 9.16
CA ASN A 107 -17.06 3.11 9.21
C ASN A 107 -16.13 3.52 8.07
N LEU A 108 -15.85 2.64 7.09
CA LEU A 108 -14.95 2.92 5.96
C LEU A 108 -15.32 4.21 5.24
N ASP A 109 -16.58 4.36 4.86
CA ASP A 109 -17.04 5.52 4.11
C ASP A 109 -16.84 6.82 4.88
N SER A 110 -17.00 6.79 6.21
CA SER A 110 -16.78 7.96 7.07
C SER A 110 -15.31 8.32 7.21
N PHE A 111 -14.40 7.34 7.16
CA PHE A 111 -12.96 7.62 7.19
C PHE A 111 -12.43 8.05 5.82
N LEU A 112 -13.02 7.51 4.76
CA LEU A 112 -12.63 7.76 3.38
C LEU A 112 -13.27 9.03 2.80
N SER A 113 -14.30 9.60 3.43
CA SER A 113 -14.89 10.88 3.02
C SER A 113 -13.90 12.03 3.11
N ASP A 114 -13.00 11.97 4.09
CA ASP A 114 -11.93 12.96 4.29
C ASP A 114 -10.73 12.71 3.36
N GLN A 115 -10.70 11.56 2.67
CA GLN A 115 -9.64 11.23 1.74
C GLN A 115 -9.97 11.78 0.34
N PRO A 116 -9.13 12.64 -0.25
CA PRO A 116 -9.38 13.18 -1.57
C PRO A 116 -9.36 12.06 -2.63
N GLU A 117 -10.38 12.03 -3.50
CA GLU A 117 -10.52 11.06 -4.60
C GLU A 117 -9.45 11.19 -5.69
N THR A 118 -8.58 12.18 -5.60
CA THR A 118 -7.56 12.47 -6.61
C THR A 118 -6.29 12.95 -5.93
N LEU A 119 -5.15 12.50 -6.45
CA LEU A 119 -3.82 12.99 -6.10
C LEU A 119 -3.78 14.52 -6.10
N VAL A 120 -3.85 15.14 -4.92
CA VAL A 120 -3.04 16.33 -4.68
C VAL A 120 -1.64 15.82 -4.39
N LEU A 121 -0.85 15.67 -5.46
CA LEU A 121 0.60 15.82 -5.33
C LEU A 121 0.84 17.04 -4.42
N PRO A 122 1.73 16.97 -3.42
CA PRO A 122 2.02 18.13 -2.59
C PRO A 122 2.54 19.24 -3.49
N SER A 123 1.63 20.13 -3.87
CA SER A 123 1.92 21.39 -4.54
C SER A 123 2.68 22.21 -3.53
N VAL A 124 3.98 22.37 -3.78
CA VAL A 124 4.74 23.48 -3.21
C VAL A 124 3.96 24.74 -3.53
N MET A 125 3.47 25.38 -2.47
CA MET A 125 2.73 26.64 -2.51
C MET A 125 3.30 27.60 -3.56
N LYS A 126 2.53 27.84 -4.62
CA LYS A 126 2.25 29.19 -5.10
C LYS A 126 1.09 29.18 -6.10
N GLU A 127 0.04 29.85 -5.67
CA GLU A 127 -1.03 30.37 -6.50
C GLU A 127 -0.44 31.14 -7.69
N GLU A 128 -0.91 30.82 -8.89
CA GLU A 128 -1.58 31.80 -9.76
C GLU A 128 -2.31 31.03 -10.88
N ALA A 129 -3.61 31.30 -10.96
CA ALA A 129 -4.56 30.75 -11.93
C ALA A 129 -4.09 30.92 -13.38
N VAL A 130 -4.26 29.91 -14.24
CA VAL A 130 -4.90 30.01 -15.57
C VAL A 130 -5.30 28.59 -16.07
N GLU A 131 -6.55 28.49 -16.50
CA GLU A 131 -7.24 27.55 -17.41
C GLU A 131 -6.46 26.38 -18.06
N ASP A 132 -7.14 25.23 -18.13
CA ASP A 132 -6.84 24.06 -18.98
C ASP A 132 -6.34 24.45 -20.39
N PRO A 133 -5.36 23.71 -20.94
CA PRO A 133 -5.77 22.76 -21.98
C PRO A 133 -4.96 21.45 -22.05
N LEU A 134 -5.70 20.37 -22.28
CA LEU A 134 -5.43 19.27 -23.22
C LEU A 134 -3.95 18.90 -23.52
N GLU A 135 -3.63 17.64 -23.20
CA GLU A 135 -2.70 16.75 -23.90
C GLU A 135 -1.61 17.41 -24.75
N LYS A 136 -0.44 17.66 -24.15
CA LYS A 136 0.81 17.78 -24.91
C LYS A 136 1.63 16.52 -24.76
N LYS A 137 1.52 15.65 -25.77
CA LYS A 137 2.60 14.73 -26.14
C LYS A 137 3.92 15.51 -26.11
N GLU A 138 4.81 15.13 -25.19
CA GLU A 138 6.17 15.66 -25.16
C GLU A 138 6.79 15.51 -26.54
N ARG A 139 7.01 16.64 -27.23
CA ARG A 139 7.84 16.67 -28.42
C ARG A 139 9.24 16.28 -27.96
N LYS A 140 9.62 15.03 -28.22
CA LYS A 140 11.03 14.62 -28.19
C LYS A 140 11.80 15.63 -29.02
N GLU A 141 12.62 16.42 -28.36
CA GLU A 141 13.45 17.45 -28.95
C GLU A 141 14.29 16.79 -30.06
N GLN A 142 13.94 17.06 -31.31
CA GLN A 142 14.61 16.44 -32.44
C GLN A 142 15.99 17.08 -32.59
N LEU A 143 17.00 16.47 -31.97
CA LEU A 143 18.40 16.87 -32.13
C LEU A 143 18.74 16.98 -33.62
N THR A 144 19.30 18.13 -34.00
CA THR A 144 19.76 18.38 -35.36
C THR A 144 20.86 17.40 -35.77
N LYS A 145 21.01 17.15 -37.07
CA LYS A 145 21.97 16.17 -37.61
C LYS A 145 23.41 16.43 -37.14
N SER A 146 23.78 17.69 -36.91
CA SER A 146 25.10 18.08 -36.37
C SER A 146 25.25 17.74 -34.88
N GLN A 147 24.20 17.91 -34.07
CA GLN A 147 24.19 17.53 -32.66
C GLN A 147 24.29 16.02 -32.49
N LYS A 148 23.58 15.25 -33.32
CA LYS A 148 23.68 13.77 -33.33
C LYS A 148 25.11 13.31 -33.66
N ARG A 149 25.78 13.96 -34.61
CA ARG A 149 27.17 13.65 -34.98
C ARG A 149 28.16 13.97 -33.86
N LYS A 150 28.02 15.12 -33.19
CA LYS A 150 28.83 15.49 -32.01
C LYS A 150 28.70 14.49 -30.86
N ILE A 151 27.49 13.99 -30.59
CA ILE A 151 27.26 12.98 -29.54
C ILE A 151 27.88 11.64 -29.95
N PHE A 152 27.73 11.25 -31.22
CA PHE A 152 28.37 10.04 -31.74
C PHE A 152 29.90 10.11 -31.66
N ASP A 153 30.52 11.24 -32.04
CA ASP A 153 31.98 11.39 -31.97
C ASP A 153 32.50 11.43 -30.53
N ARG A 154 31.67 11.89 -29.57
CA ARG A 154 32.02 11.93 -28.13
C ARG A 154 31.95 10.56 -27.43
N PHE A 155 31.19 9.62 -27.99
CA PHE A 155 30.96 8.28 -27.43
C PHE A 155 31.17 7.16 -28.46
N GLY A 156 31.89 7.44 -29.55
CA GLY A 156 31.96 6.61 -30.75
C GLY A 156 33.27 5.85 -30.88
N ALA A 157 33.12 4.54 -31.08
CA ALA A 157 34.10 3.53 -31.51
C ALA A 157 35.34 3.22 -30.65
N THR A 158 35.83 4.10 -29.76
CA THR A 158 37.10 3.82 -29.04
C THR A 158 37.14 4.15 -27.54
N THR A 159 36.07 4.70 -26.95
CA THR A 159 36.05 5.05 -25.52
C THR A 159 34.93 4.36 -24.74
N ASP A 160 35.26 4.01 -23.51
CA ASP A 160 34.42 3.28 -22.54
C ASP A 160 33.01 3.89 -22.45
N ARG A 161 31.99 3.08 -22.76
CA ARG A 161 30.60 3.56 -22.72
C ARG A 161 30.17 3.69 -21.27
N PRO A 162 29.43 4.75 -20.90
CA PRO A 162 29.02 4.95 -19.52
C PRO A 162 28.17 3.77 -19.02
N ARG A 163 28.36 3.42 -17.75
CA ARG A 163 27.57 2.38 -17.07
C ARG A 163 26.08 2.72 -17.17
N GLY A 164 25.28 1.77 -17.65
CA GLY A 164 23.85 1.98 -17.90
C GLY A 164 23.49 2.37 -19.34
N TRP A 165 24.46 2.52 -20.26
CA TRP A 165 24.19 2.75 -21.68
C TRP A 165 23.35 1.62 -22.33
N ASN A 166 23.49 0.39 -21.84
CA ASN A 166 22.74 -0.78 -22.29
C ASN A 166 21.70 -1.24 -21.25
N TRP A 167 20.96 -0.31 -20.65
CA TRP A 167 19.86 -0.72 -19.77
C TRP A 167 18.88 -1.61 -20.52
N VAL A 168 18.62 -2.80 -19.97
CA VAL A 168 17.67 -3.77 -20.49
C VAL A 168 16.48 -3.77 -19.56
N ASP A 169 15.29 -3.58 -20.10
CA ASP A 169 14.04 -3.80 -19.36
C ASP A 169 13.88 -5.30 -19.10
N ILE A 170 14.04 -5.71 -17.84
CA ILE A 170 14.06 -7.12 -17.43
C ILE A 170 12.70 -7.78 -17.66
N MET A 171 11.59 -7.07 -17.45
CA MET A 171 10.24 -7.59 -17.70
C MET A 171 10.04 -7.87 -19.19
N LYS A 172 10.43 -6.90 -20.02
CA LYS A 172 10.34 -7.03 -21.48
C LYS A 172 11.29 -8.10 -22.03
N HIS A 173 12.49 -8.21 -21.47
CA HIS A 173 13.48 -9.21 -21.85
C HIS A 173 13.00 -10.63 -21.50
N LEU A 174 12.55 -10.87 -20.27
CA LEU A 174 12.01 -12.16 -19.82
C LEU A 174 10.74 -12.56 -20.59
N ALA A 175 9.88 -11.59 -20.91
CA ALA A 175 8.72 -11.85 -21.77
C ALA A 175 9.12 -12.29 -23.19
N GLN A 176 10.28 -11.84 -23.68
CA GLN A 176 10.82 -12.22 -24.98
C GLN A 176 11.57 -13.56 -24.96
N SER A 177 12.24 -13.90 -23.85
CA SER A 177 13.04 -15.11 -23.71
C SER A 177 12.33 -16.28 -23.01
N GLY A 178 11.14 -16.08 -22.44
CA GLY A 178 10.34 -17.12 -21.79
C GLY A 178 9.67 -18.15 -22.72
N GLY A 179 10.00 -18.15 -24.02
CA GLY A 179 9.42 -19.04 -25.02
C GLY A 179 10.33 -20.15 -25.57
N GLN A 180 11.60 -20.24 -25.17
CA GLN A 180 12.45 -21.35 -25.62
C GLN A 180 12.14 -22.62 -24.82
N LYS A 181 11.20 -23.41 -25.36
CA LYS A 181 11.05 -24.82 -25.03
C LYS A 181 12.41 -25.49 -25.21
N ILE A 182 12.88 -26.12 -24.14
CA ILE A 182 13.96 -27.09 -24.15
C ILE A 182 13.40 -28.33 -24.86
N GLU A 183 13.88 -28.61 -26.08
CA GLU A 183 13.81 -29.95 -26.70
C GLU A 183 15.06 -30.75 -26.32
#